data_AF-A0A5C5UX91-F1
#
_entry.id   AF-A0A5C5UX91-F1
#
_cell.length_a   1.000
_cell.length_b   1.000
_cell.length_c   1.000
_cell.angle_alpha   90.00
_cell.angle_beta   90.00
_cell.angle_gamma   90.00
#
_symmetry.space_group_name_H-M   'P 1'
#
loop_
_entity.id
_entity.type
_entity.pdbx_description
1 polymer ?
#
loop_
_entity_poly.entity_id
_entity_poly.type
_entity_poly.pdbx_seq_one_letter_code
_entity_poly.pdbx_strand_id
1 'polypeptide(L)'
;MPSVLRRLAPRVALADLPWMLGAAVVGAVIAGVYGVVHDQITYAIGPEYFTNFKFHQFQGADPGLGDRVFVGTIGLLATWWVGFFAAWFLARRLIPNQPRRVACGQVLKGFAVVLACGLLAGVGGYAYGLWRGPDADYSSWAPMLRRLQVTDTWAFARVAYIHNASYLGGLVGLVAALVLIRPIPSAPPDQAPPRDSG
;
A
#
# COMPACT_ATOMS: atom_id res chain seq x y z
N MET A 1 10.63 37.23 1.02
CA MET A 1 9.98 35.98 0.59
C MET A 1 8.53 35.96 1.08
N PRO A 2 7.52 35.86 0.21
CA PRO A 2 6.13 36.11 0.58
C PRO A 2 5.56 35.02 1.50
N SER A 3 4.84 35.47 2.54
CA SER A 3 4.28 34.70 3.67
C SER A 3 3.35 33.54 3.29
N VAL A 4 2.80 33.56 2.07
CA VAL A 4 1.92 32.51 1.53
C VAL A 4 2.69 31.22 1.22
N LEU A 5 3.89 31.33 0.63
CA LEU A 5 4.76 30.17 0.38
C LEU A 5 5.19 29.48 1.68
N ARG A 6 5.30 30.24 2.77
CA ARG A 6 5.63 29.73 4.11
C ARG A 6 4.51 28.89 4.75
N ARG A 7 3.26 29.10 4.35
CA ARG A 7 2.09 28.32 4.81
C ARG A 7 1.83 27.10 3.92
N LEU A 8 2.18 27.20 2.64
CA LEU A 8 1.96 26.13 1.65
C LEU A 8 3.06 25.07 1.65
N ALA A 9 4.27 25.38 2.11
CA ALA A 9 5.35 24.43 2.27
C ALA A 9 5.49 24.03 3.75
N PRO A 10 4.99 22.85 4.18
CA PRO A 10 5.27 22.34 5.51
C PRO A 10 6.77 22.22 5.70
N ARG A 11 7.32 22.94 6.68
CA ARG A 11 8.74 22.91 7.01
C ARG A 11 9.09 21.55 7.59
N VAL A 12 9.56 20.65 6.74
CA VAL A 12 10.25 19.44 7.18
C VAL A 12 11.61 19.88 7.69
N ALA A 13 11.90 19.65 8.97
CA ALA A 13 13.24 19.89 9.48
C ALA A 13 14.19 18.93 8.75
N LEU A 14 15.30 19.42 8.20
CA LEU A 14 16.25 18.59 7.46
C LEU A 14 16.77 17.41 8.32
N ALA A 15 16.81 17.57 9.64
CA ALA A 15 17.15 16.52 10.60
C ALA A 15 16.13 15.36 10.67
N ASP A 16 14.88 15.57 10.26
CA ASP A 16 13.83 14.54 10.22
C ASP A 16 13.87 13.72 8.93
N LEU A 17 14.48 14.27 7.86
CA LEU A 17 14.43 13.71 6.51
C LEU A 17 15.00 12.28 6.42
N PRO A 18 16.16 11.95 7.03
CA PRO A 18 16.69 10.59 6.98
C PRO A 18 15.73 9.56 7.59
N TRP A 19 15.05 9.92 8.67
CA TRP A 19 14.08 9.05 9.34
C TRP A 19 12.81 8.87 8.52
N MET A 20 12.34 9.93 7.87
CA MET A 20 11.19 9.87 6.97
C MET A 20 11.46 9.01 5.74
N LEU A 21 12.64 9.17 5.13
CA LEU A 21 13.07 8.35 4.01
C LEU A 21 13.29 6.89 4.43
N GLY A 22 13.91 6.66 5.59
CA GLY A 22 14.07 5.32 6.15
C GLY A 22 12.73 4.61 6.34
N ALA A 23 11.73 5.29 6.92
CA ALA A 23 10.39 4.77 7.04
C ALA A 23 9.74 4.46 5.68
N ALA A 24 9.91 5.35 4.69
CA ALA A 24 9.38 5.15 3.35
C ALA A 24 10.01 3.93 2.65
N VAL A 25 11.33 3.74 2.75
CA VAL A 25 12.02 2.56 2.20
C VAL A 25 11.55 1.27 2.88
N VAL A 26 11.42 1.27 4.21
CA VAL A 26 10.89 0.11 4.93
C VAL A 26 9.46 -0.20 4.49
N GLY A 27 8.60 0.83 4.36
CA GLY A 27 7.25 0.68 3.83
C GLY A 27 7.23 0.10 2.42
N ALA A 28 8.15 0.53 1.55
CA ALA A 28 8.29 0.02 0.19
C ALA A 28 8.64 -1.48 0.16
N VAL A 29 9.60 -1.90 0.98
CA VAL A 29 10.00 -3.31 1.09
C VAL A 29 8.85 -4.17 1.59
N ILE A 30 8.17 -3.75 2.67
CA ILE A 30 7.05 -4.52 3.23
C ILE A 30 5.91 -4.64 2.21
N ALA A 31 5.53 -3.54 1.57
CA ALA A 31 4.47 -3.58 0.55
C ALA A 31 4.88 -4.40 -0.67
N GLY A 32 6.15 -4.33 -1.08
CA GLY A 32 6.71 -5.13 -2.15
C GLY A 32 6.63 -6.63 -1.88
N VAL A 33 7.07 -7.07 -0.70
CA VAL A 33 6.94 -8.47 -0.26
C VAL A 33 5.47 -8.91 -0.20
N TYR A 34 4.60 -8.05 0.35
CA TYR A 34 3.16 -8.28 0.32
C TYR A 34 2.64 -8.47 -1.10
N GLY A 35 3.04 -7.61 -2.05
CA GLY A 35 2.64 -7.69 -3.46
C GLY A 35 3.06 -9.00 -4.11
N VAL A 36 4.30 -9.44 -3.89
CA VAL A 36 4.79 -10.75 -4.36
C VAL A 36 3.88 -11.87 -3.87
N VAL A 37 3.61 -11.94 -2.56
CA VAL A 37 2.79 -13.01 -1.97
C VAL A 37 1.34 -12.92 -2.45
N HIS A 38 0.78 -11.72 -2.47
CA HIS A 38 -0.58 -11.44 -2.92
C HIS A 38 -0.79 -11.90 -4.37
N ASP A 39 0.15 -11.60 -5.25
CA ASP A 39 0.05 -11.94 -6.66
C ASP A 39 0.25 -13.44 -6.91
N GLN A 40 1.09 -14.12 -6.13
CA GLN A 40 1.18 -15.59 -6.18
C GLN A 40 -0.15 -16.27 -5.80
N ILE A 41 -0.85 -15.75 -4.79
CA ILE A 41 -2.16 -16.26 -4.37
C ILE A 41 -3.20 -15.99 -5.46
N THR A 42 -3.28 -14.74 -5.94
CA THR A 42 -4.30 -14.38 -6.95
C THR A 42 -4.04 -15.03 -8.30
N TYR A 43 -2.78 -15.30 -8.67
CA TYR A 43 -2.45 -16.09 -9.85
C TYR A 43 -3.00 -17.51 -9.77
N ALA A 44 -2.97 -18.15 -8.59
CA ALA A 44 -3.59 -19.45 -8.39
C ALA A 44 -5.14 -19.40 -8.47
N ILE A 45 -5.75 -18.24 -8.23
CA ILE A 45 -7.21 -18.06 -8.29
C ILE A 45 -7.71 -17.81 -9.72
N GLY A 46 -6.94 -17.10 -10.54
CA GLY A 46 -7.31 -16.74 -11.90
C GLY A 46 -6.08 -16.39 -12.75
N PRO A 47 -5.42 -17.40 -13.37
CA PRO A 47 -4.22 -17.20 -14.17
C PRO A 47 -4.38 -16.21 -15.32
N GLU A 48 -5.55 -16.20 -15.99
CA GLU A 48 -5.84 -15.32 -17.12
C GLU A 48 -5.80 -13.83 -16.76
N TYR A 49 -5.98 -13.47 -15.48
CA TYR A 49 -5.77 -12.09 -15.03
C TYR A 49 -4.31 -11.64 -15.20
N PHE A 50 -3.37 -12.58 -15.14
CA PHE A 50 -1.96 -12.31 -15.34
C PHE A 50 -1.57 -12.49 -16.78
N THR A 51 -1.77 -13.69 -17.33
CA THR A 51 -1.28 -14.06 -18.68
C THR A 51 -1.90 -13.20 -19.77
N ASN A 52 -3.17 -12.85 -19.65
CA ASN A 52 -3.90 -12.12 -20.69
C ASN A 52 -3.99 -10.62 -20.41
N PHE A 53 -3.55 -10.15 -19.24
CA PHE A 53 -3.64 -8.74 -18.87
C PHE A 53 -2.35 -8.20 -18.27
N LYS A 54 -1.97 -8.62 -17.06
CA LYS A 54 -0.81 -8.03 -16.37
C LYS A 54 0.51 -8.25 -17.10
N PHE A 55 0.70 -9.40 -17.75
CA PHE A 55 1.94 -9.68 -18.48
C PHE A 55 2.13 -8.69 -19.62
N HIS A 56 1.07 -8.35 -20.36
CA HIS A 56 1.14 -7.29 -21.37
C HIS A 56 1.40 -5.91 -20.77
N GLN A 57 0.82 -5.59 -19.60
CA GLN A 57 1.06 -4.32 -18.91
C GLN A 57 2.52 -4.16 -18.46
N PHE A 58 3.16 -5.26 -18.04
CA PHE A 58 4.50 -5.28 -17.45
C PHE A 58 5.55 -5.93 -18.35
N GLN A 59 5.28 -6.11 -19.64
CA GLN A 59 6.15 -6.85 -20.57
C GLN A 59 7.62 -6.39 -20.56
N GLY A 60 7.88 -5.11 -20.32
CA GLY A 60 9.25 -4.57 -20.23
C GLY A 60 10.01 -4.93 -18.94
N ALA A 61 9.37 -5.65 -18.02
CA ALA A 61 9.93 -6.10 -16.75
C ALA A 61 9.89 -7.63 -16.60
N ASP A 62 9.62 -8.37 -17.68
CA ASP A 62 9.65 -9.84 -17.66
C ASP A 62 11.10 -10.32 -17.51
N PRO A 63 11.44 -11.05 -16.43
CA PRO A 63 12.79 -11.60 -16.25
C PRO A 63 13.09 -12.80 -17.16
N GLY A 64 12.11 -13.37 -17.88
CA GLY A 64 12.28 -14.54 -18.71
C GLY A 64 12.48 -15.85 -17.92
N LEU A 65 12.08 -15.86 -16.64
CA LEU A 65 12.27 -16.99 -15.70
C LEU A 65 10.97 -17.76 -15.42
N GLY A 66 9.94 -17.56 -16.25
CA GLY A 66 8.64 -18.22 -16.17
C GLY A 66 7.58 -17.46 -15.36
N ASP A 67 6.33 -17.86 -15.55
CA ASP A 67 5.15 -17.11 -15.11
C ASP A 67 5.15 -16.78 -13.63
N ARG A 68 5.49 -17.73 -12.75
CA ARG A 68 5.48 -17.49 -11.30
C ARG A 68 6.52 -16.47 -10.86
N VAL A 69 7.66 -16.40 -11.54
CA VAL A 69 8.66 -15.38 -11.24
C VAL A 69 8.16 -14.03 -11.76
N PHE A 70 7.58 -14.00 -12.95
CA PHE A 70 7.05 -12.75 -13.51
C PHE A 70 5.86 -12.20 -12.71
N VAL A 71 4.94 -13.06 -12.25
CA VAL A 71 3.86 -12.70 -11.32
C VAL A 71 4.43 -12.08 -10.04
N GLY A 72 5.47 -12.68 -9.45
CA GLY A 72 6.15 -12.10 -8.29
C GLY A 72 6.75 -10.73 -8.59
N THR A 73 7.43 -10.56 -9.73
CA THR A 73 7.98 -9.27 -10.18
C THR A 73 6.88 -8.23 -10.37
N ILE A 74 5.74 -8.60 -10.96
CA ILE A 74 4.58 -7.73 -11.13
C ILE A 74 4.04 -7.30 -9.77
N GLY A 75 3.88 -8.24 -8.84
CA GLY A 75 3.43 -7.95 -7.48
C GLY A 75 4.34 -6.95 -6.78
N LEU A 76 5.66 -7.15 -6.85
CA LEU A 76 6.65 -6.21 -6.33
C LEU A 76 6.46 -4.82 -6.95
N LEU A 77 6.48 -4.72 -8.29
CA LEU A 77 6.40 -3.47 -9.04
C LEU A 77 5.07 -2.73 -8.84
N ALA A 78 3.99 -3.48 -8.64
CA ALA A 78 2.66 -2.93 -8.42
C ALA A 78 2.52 -2.28 -7.04
N THR A 79 3.22 -2.76 -6.00
CA THR A 79 2.91 -2.37 -4.61
C THR A 79 4.00 -1.61 -3.88
N TRP A 80 5.29 -1.72 -4.26
CA TRP A 80 6.37 -1.09 -3.49
C TRP A 80 6.18 0.44 -3.34
N TRP A 81 5.73 1.12 -4.39
CA TRP A 81 5.54 2.57 -4.39
C TRP A 81 4.36 2.97 -3.50
N VAL A 82 3.33 2.13 -3.41
CA VAL A 82 2.19 2.34 -2.49
C VAL A 82 2.69 2.36 -1.06
N GLY A 83 3.50 1.35 -0.69
CA GLY A 83 4.12 1.27 0.63
C GLY A 83 5.03 2.46 0.92
N PHE A 84 5.84 2.86 -0.06
CA PHE A 84 6.71 4.03 0.02
C PHE A 84 5.92 5.29 0.39
N PHE A 85 4.88 5.62 -0.39
CA PHE A 85 4.13 6.85 -0.16
C PHE A 85 3.27 6.80 1.09
N ALA A 86 2.66 5.65 1.42
CA ALA A 86 1.89 5.50 2.65
C ALA A 86 2.77 5.75 3.88
N ALA A 87 3.93 5.09 3.95
CA ALA A 87 4.89 5.29 5.05
C ALA A 87 5.47 6.71 5.04
N TRP A 88 5.73 7.30 3.87
CA TRP A 88 6.16 8.69 3.74
C TRP A 88 5.17 9.69 4.34
N PHE A 89 3.87 9.56 4.02
CA PHE A 89 2.84 10.46 4.57
C PHE A 89 2.66 10.29 6.08
N LEU A 90 2.67 9.05 6.57
CA LEU A 90 2.64 8.76 8.00
C LEU A 90 3.86 9.35 8.72
N ALA A 91 5.06 9.11 8.18
CA ALA A 91 6.30 9.63 8.73
C ALA A 91 6.33 11.16 8.75
N ARG A 92 5.91 11.81 7.67
CA ARG A 92 5.82 13.27 7.60
C ARG A 92 4.93 13.86 8.68
N ARG A 93 3.84 13.17 9.03
CA ARG A 93 2.90 13.60 10.07
C ARG A 93 3.40 13.31 11.48
N LEU A 94 4.06 12.17 11.69
CA LEU A 94 4.32 11.61 13.02
C LEU A 94 5.76 11.81 13.50
N ILE A 95 6.75 12.00 12.63
CA ILE A 95 8.16 12.15 13.04
C ILE A 95 8.49 13.50 13.68
N PRO A 96 7.96 14.65 13.20
CA PRO A 96 8.34 15.95 13.76
C PRO A 96 7.91 16.14 15.22
N ASN A 97 8.72 16.85 16.01
CA ASN A 97 8.42 17.30 17.38
C ASN A 97 8.07 16.20 18.39
N GLN A 98 8.56 14.98 18.19
CA GLN A 98 8.34 13.84 19.07
C GLN A 98 9.63 13.03 19.32
N PRO A 99 9.73 12.29 20.43
CA PRO A 99 10.77 11.29 20.62
C PRO A 99 10.76 10.25 19.50
N ARG A 100 11.92 9.97 18.90
CA ARG A 100 12.03 9.11 17.69
C ARG A 100 11.42 7.73 17.88
N ARG A 101 11.67 7.10 19.04
CA ARG A 101 11.12 5.77 19.36
C ARG A 101 9.59 5.76 19.33
N VAL A 102 8.96 6.82 19.86
CA VAL A 102 7.50 6.97 19.87
C VAL A 102 6.98 7.18 18.44
N ALA A 103 7.57 8.11 17.70
CA ALA A 103 7.18 8.41 16.33
C ALA A 103 7.30 7.18 15.41
N CYS A 104 8.41 6.45 15.45
CA CYS A 104 8.60 5.24 14.66
C CYS A 104 7.56 4.16 15.01
N GLY A 105 7.23 3.99 16.29
CA GLY A 105 6.16 3.08 16.72
C GLY A 105 4.79 3.48 16.17
N GLN A 106 4.48 4.78 16.15
CA GLN A 106 3.24 5.30 15.57
C GLN A 106 3.17 5.13 14.06
N VAL A 107 4.28 5.35 13.34
CA VAL A 107 4.37 5.12 11.89
C VAL A 107 4.15 3.64 11.58
N LEU A 108 4.82 2.73 12.31
CA LEU A 108 4.63 1.29 12.13
C LEU A 108 3.19 0.86 12.42
N LYS A 109 2.59 1.37 13.50
CA LYS A 109 1.17 1.13 13.81
C LYS A 109 0.25 1.62 12.68
N GLY A 110 0.50 2.82 12.16
CA GLY A 110 -0.28 3.37 11.04
C GLY A 110 -0.14 2.54 9.78
N PHE A 111 1.07 2.09 9.47
CA PHE A 111 1.34 1.24 8.32
C PHE A 111 0.68 -0.15 8.48
N ALA A 112 0.66 -0.70 9.69
CA ALA A 112 -0.07 -1.93 9.99
C ALA A 112 -1.59 -1.78 9.77
N VAL A 113 -2.17 -0.62 10.11
CA VAL A 113 -3.58 -0.32 9.79
C VAL A 113 -3.80 -0.29 8.26
N VAL A 114 -2.90 0.36 7.51
CA VAL A 114 -2.96 0.39 6.03
C VAL A 114 -2.97 -1.02 5.45
N LEU A 115 -2.01 -1.86 5.86
CA LEU A 115 -1.91 -3.24 5.39
C LEU A 115 -3.14 -4.08 5.77
N ALA A 116 -3.61 -3.95 7.01
CA ALA A 116 -4.78 -4.67 7.49
C ALA A 116 -6.04 -4.28 6.71
N CYS A 117 -6.27 -2.99 6.47
CA CYS A 117 -7.40 -2.52 5.66
C CYS A 117 -7.32 -3.00 4.21
N GLY A 118 -6.13 -2.95 3.59
CA GLY A 118 -5.91 -3.48 2.25
C GLY A 118 -6.21 -4.99 2.18
N LEU A 119 -5.65 -5.78 3.10
CA LEU A 119 -5.89 -7.22 3.15
C LEU A 119 -7.37 -7.56 3.37
N LEU A 120 -8.02 -6.93 4.35
CA LEU A 120 -9.43 -7.19 4.64
C LEU A 120 -10.35 -6.79 3.49
N ALA A 121 -10.06 -5.67 2.81
CA ALA A 121 -10.80 -5.27 1.62
C ALA A 121 -10.58 -6.27 0.47
N GLY A 122 -9.35 -6.75 0.26
CA GLY A 122 -9.05 -7.81 -0.71
C GLY A 122 -9.82 -9.10 -0.44
N VAL A 123 -9.87 -9.54 0.82
CA VAL A 123 -10.71 -10.67 1.26
C VAL A 123 -12.20 -10.39 0.99
N GLY A 124 -12.66 -9.17 1.24
CA GLY A 124 -14.01 -8.73 0.89
C GLY A 124 -14.29 -8.80 -0.62
N GLY A 125 -13.34 -8.39 -1.46
CA GLY A 125 -13.40 -8.51 -2.92
C GLY A 125 -13.46 -9.97 -3.38
N TYR A 126 -12.69 -10.86 -2.74
CA TYR A 126 -12.77 -12.31 -2.97
C TYR A 126 -14.15 -12.87 -2.60
N ALA A 127 -14.64 -12.57 -1.40
CA ALA A 127 -15.93 -13.02 -0.91
C ALA A 127 -17.08 -12.50 -1.79
N TYR A 128 -17.00 -11.25 -2.24
CA TYR A 128 -17.95 -10.68 -3.20
C TYR A 128 -17.94 -11.44 -4.53
N GLY A 129 -16.75 -11.76 -5.06
CA GLY A 129 -16.61 -12.58 -6.27
C GLY A 129 -17.18 -14.00 -6.11
N LEU A 130 -17.02 -14.63 -4.94
CA LEU A 130 -17.64 -15.92 -4.63
C LEU A 130 -19.16 -15.82 -4.57
N TRP A 131 -19.69 -14.81 -3.88
CA TRP A 131 -21.13 -14.59 -3.75
C TRP A 131 -21.81 -14.34 -5.10
N ARG A 132 -21.15 -13.64 -6.02
CA ARG A 132 -21.63 -13.44 -7.40
C ARG A 132 -21.77 -14.75 -8.16
N GLY A 133 -20.81 -15.65 -8.03
CA GLY A 133 -20.79 -16.94 -8.71
C GLY A 133 -20.45 -16.88 -10.21
N PRO A 134 -20.33 -18.05 -10.86
CA PRO A 134 -19.98 -18.16 -12.28
C PRO A 134 -21.09 -17.67 -13.22
N ASP A 135 -22.35 -17.85 -12.84
CA ASP A 135 -23.51 -17.53 -13.68
C ASP A 135 -23.98 -16.06 -13.54
N ALA A 136 -23.20 -15.22 -12.84
CA ALA A 136 -23.54 -13.82 -12.67
C ALA A 136 -23.50 -13.04 -14.00
N ASP A 137 -24.22 -11.93 -14.08
CA ASP A 137 -24.14 -11.04 -15.25
C ASP A 137 -22.80 -10.27 -15.28
N TYR A 138 -21.88 -10.68 -16.16
CA TYR A 138 -20.61 -10.01 -16.41
C TYR A 138 -20.61 -9.16 -17.70
N SER A 139 -21.78 -8.76 -18.21
CA SER A 139 -21.92 -7.96 -19.44
C SER A 139 -21.08 -6.67 -19.43
N SER A 140 -20.93 -6.02 -18.27
CA SER A 140 -20.08 -4.83 -18.11
C SER A 140 -18.58 -5.10 -18.35
N TRP A 141 -18.14 -6.35 -18.18
CA TRP A 141 -16.76 -6.79 -18.42
C TRP A 141 -16.55 -7.26 -19.86
N ALA A 142 -17.63 -7.57 -20.60
CA ALA A 142 -17.57 -8.22 -21.90
C ALA A 142 -16.66 -7.53 -22.94
N PRO A 143 -16.62 -6.19 -23.07
CA PRO A 143 -15.69 -5.54 -23.99
C PRO A 143 -14.22 -5.85 -23.67
N MET A 144 -13.86 -5.86 -22.39
CA MET A 144 -12.51 -6.13 -21.93
C MET A 144 -12.17 -7.62 -22.07
N LEU A 145 -13.07 -8.51 -21.62
CA LEU A 145 -12.86 -9.96 -21.68
C LEU A 145 -12.64 -10.43 -23.13
N ARG A 146 -13.43 -9.92 -24.08
CA ARG A 146 -13.23 -10.22 -25.52
C ARG A 146 -11.88 -9.72 -26.03
N ARG A 147 -11.50 -8.47 -25.70
CA ARG A 147 -10.23 -7.88 -26.14
C ARG A 147 -9.03 -8.66 -25.61
N LEU A 148 -9.11 -9.13 -24.36
CA LEU A 148 -8.06 -9.88 -23.69
C LEU A 148 -8.17 -11.39 -23.91
N GLN A 149 -9.16 -11.86 -24.68
CA GLN A 149 -9.39 -13.29 -24.95
C GLN A 149 -9.50 -14.13 -23.66
N VAL A 150 -10.14 -13.57 -22.63
CA VAL A 150 -10.39 -14.25 -21.35
C VAL A 150 -11.52 -15.25 -21.52
N THR A 151 -11.30 -16.49 -21.11
CA THR A 151 -12.28 -17.57 -21.18
C THR A 151 -12.90 -17.86 -19.83
N ASP A 152 -12.13 -17.81 -18.74
CA ASP A 152 -12.63 -17.95 -17.37
C ASP A 152 -12.98 -16.57 -16.79
N THR A 153 -14.16 -16.10 -17.18
CA THR A 153 -14.68 -14.79 -16.78
C THR A 153 -14.80 -14.66 -15.26
N TRP A 154 -15.25 -15.72 -14.58
CA TRP A 154 -15.49 -15.66 -13.15
C TRP A 154 -14.20 -15.57 -12.36
N ALA A 155 -13.20 -16.40 -12.69
CA ALA A 155 -11.89 -16.33 -12.05
C ALA A 155 -11.21 -14.98 -12.31
N PHE A 156 -11.25 -14.50 -13.55
CA PHE A 156 -10.69 -13.20 -13.92
C PHE A 156 -11.32 -12.05 -13.13
N ALA A 157 -12.66 -11.98 -13.12
CA ALA A 157 -13.38 -10.92 -12.41
C ALA A 157 -13.13 -10.97 -10.90
N ARG A 158 -13.05 -12.16 -10.31
CA ARG A 158 -12.74 -12.35 -8.88
C ARG A 158 -11.36 -11.82 -8.53
N VAL A 159 -10.33 -12.10 -9.34
CA VAL A 159 -8.98 -11.53 -9.14
C VAL A 159 -8.99 -10.00 -9.31
N ALA A 160 -9.76 -9.48 -10.27
CA ALA A 160 -9.90 -8.04 -10.47
C ALA A 160 -10.58 -7.36 -9.26
N TYR A 161 -11.61 -7.98 -8.67
CA TYR A 161 -12.25 -7.48 -7.44
C TYR A 161 -11.29 -7.47 -6.27
N ILE A 162 -10.50 -8.54 -6.06
CA ILE A 162 -9.48 -8.60 -5.01
C ILE A 162 -8.52 -7.42 -5.14
N HIS A 163 -7.90 -7.23 -6.31
CA HIS A 163 -6.92 -6.16 -6.51
C HIS A 163 -7.52 -4.77 -6.27
N ASN A 164 -8.67 -4.47 -6.89
CA ASN A 164 -9.30 -3.15 -6.77
C ASN A 164 -9.73 -2.86 -5.33
N ALA A 165 -10.29 -3.85 -4.64
CA ALA A 165 -10.67 -3.72 -3.25
C ALA A 165 -9.44 -3.53 -2.35
N SER A 166 -8.34 -4.27 -2.57
CA SER A 166 -7.09 -4.10 -1.81
C SER A 166 -6.51 -2.69 -1.95
N TYR A 167 -6.49 -2.11 -3.15
CA TYR A 167 -6.06 -0.72 -3.35
C TYR A 167 -6.95 0.28 -2.62
N LEU A 168 -8.28 0.13 -2.73
CA LEU A 168 -9.23 0.98 -2.02
C LEU A 168 -9.07 0.86 -0.50
N GLY A 169 -8.93 -0.37 0.01
CA GLY A 169 -8.71 -0.65 1.42
C GLY A 169 -7.41 -0.05 1.94
N GLY A 170 -6.32 -0.12 1.17
CA GLY A 170 -5.06 0.53 1.51
C GLY A 170 -5.20 2.06 1.61
N LEU A 171 -5.91 2.68 0.66
CA LEU A 171 -6.19 4.12 0.69
C LEU A 171 -7.04 4.51 1.91
N VAL A 172 -8.12 3.78 2.17
CA VAL A 172 -8.99 4.00 3.35
C VAL A 172 -8.18 3.84 4.64
N GLY A 173 -7.34 2.80 4.72
CA GLY A 173 -6.46 2.56 5.86
C GLY A 173 -5.46 3.69 6.09
N LEU A 174 -4.91 4.27 5.02
CA LEU A 174 -4.01 5.42 5.11
C LEU A 174 -4.73 6.65 5.66
N VAL A 175 -5.92 6.96 5.13
CA VAL A 175 -6.74 8.08 5.62
C VAL A 175 -7.10 7.85 7.09
N ALA A 176 -7.56 6.65 7.45
CA ALA A 176 -7.90 6.31 8.83
C ALA A 176 -6.68 6.45 9.76
N ALA A 177 -5.51 5.91 9.38
CA ALA A 177 -4.30 6.02 10.18
C ALA A 177 -3.86 7.48 10.38
N LEU A 178 -3.92 8.31 9.33
CA LEU A 178 -3.60 9.74 9.42
C LEU A 178 -4.60 10.49 10.32
N VAL A 179 -5.88 10.14 10.31
CA VAL A 179 -6.90 10.81 11.13
C VAL A 179 -6.83 10.37 12.60
N LEU A 180 -6.67 9.07 12.85
CA LEU A 180 -6.80 8.47 14.18
C LEU A 180 -5.49 8.49 14.98
N ILE A 181 -4.34 8.40 14.33
CA ILE A 181 -3.04 8.40 15.02
C ILE A 181 -2.53 9.84 15.10
N ARG A 182 -2.32 10.30 16.34
CA ARG A 182 -1.93 11.68 16.63
C ARG A 182 -0.54 11.75 17.24
N PRO A 183 0.27 12.76 16.85
CA PRO A 183 1.55 12.98 17.48
C PRO A 183 1.36 13.33 18.96
N ILE A 184 2.24 12.80 19.81
CA ILE A 184 2.38 13.10 21.24
C ILE A 184 3.47 14.17 21.37
N PRO A 185 3.11 15.42 21.73
CA PRO A 185 4.10 16.48 21.87
C PRO A 185 5.20 16.12 22.87
N SER A 186 6.46 16.41 22.54
CA SER A 186 7.53 16.43 23.54
C SER A 186 7.17 17.44 24.65
N ALA A 187 7.45 17.10 25.91
CA ALA A 187 7.24 18.01 27.04
C ALA A 187 8.02 19.33 26.82
N PRO A 188 7.48 20.49 27.25
CA PRO A 188 8.20 21.75 27.20
C PRO A 188 9.53 21.65 27.96
N PRO A 189 10.58 22.40 27.54
CA PRO A 189 11.88 22.40 28.21
C PRO A 189 11.80 22.65 29.73
N ASP A 190 10.84 23.47 30.17
CA ASP A 190 10.65 23.86 31.58
C ASP A 190 10.07 22.74 32.47
N GLN A 191 9.70 21.59 31.90
CA GLN A 191 9.19 20.42 32.65
C GLN A 191 10.11 19.19 32.53
N ALA A 192 11.31 19.34 31.94
CA ALA A 192 12.29 18.27 31.95
C ALA A 192 12.86 18.12 33.37
N PRO A 193 12.85 16.90 33.97
CA PRO A 193 13.44 16.70 35.29
C PRO A 193 14.92 17.13 35.27
N PRO A 194 15.43 17.75 36.34
CA PRO A 194 16.82 18.18 36.41
C PRO A 194 17.72 16.99 36.10
N ARG A 195 18.69 17.19 35.21
CA ARG A 195 19.71 16.18 34.95
C ARG A 195 20.50 16.01 36.23
N ASP A 196 20.35 14.87 36.89
CA ASP A 196 21.18 14.50 38.02
C ASP A 196 22.65 14.55 37.58
N SER A 197 23.34 15.57 38.06
CA SER A 197 24.80 15.68 38.01
C SER A 197 25.35 14.76 39.09
N GLY A 198 25.56 13.50 38.73
CA GLY A 198 26.31 12.51 39.50
C GLY A 198 27.52 12.03 38.72
#